data_AF-A0A3M1QZI2-F1
#
_entry.id   AF-A0A3M1QZI2-F1
#
_cell.length_a   1.000
_cell.length_b   1.000
_cell.length_c   1.000
_cell.angle_alpha   90.00
_cell.angle_beta   90.00
_cell.angle_gamma   90.00
#
_symmetry.space_group_name_H-M   'P 1'
#
loop_
_entity.id
_entity.type
_entity.pdbx_description
1 polymer ?
#
loop_
_entity_poly.entity_id
_entity_poly.type
_entity_poly.pdbx_seq_one_letter_code
_entity_poly.pdbx_strand_id
1 'polypeptide(L)'
;MEGVRGRLVPAPEPRRGDHVGVLVDPEGASLATWAPEVIVDARMRKRPPADTSVDQARLVVGLGPGFRVGVHAHAVVETARGHDLGRVLWSGEAAPNTGVPGEIGGYREERVLRAPAAGVWKPAAAIGDPVAAGQEVGRVDGTPVVAAVGGVVRGLLRGGLEVRAGEKLGDVDPRGERRHCFTVSDKANAVAGGVLEAVLARYPWGSS
;
A
#
# COMPACT_ATOMS: atom_id res chain seq x y z
N MET A 1 11.04 7.67 -7.17
CA MET A 1 11.94 8.50 -6.35
C MET A 1 12.21 7.74 -5.07
N GLU A 2 13.45 7.32 -4.85
CA GLU A 2 13.88 6.64 -3.62
C GLU A 2 14.51 7.68 -2.67
N GLY A 3 14.41 7.48 -1.35
CA GLY A 3 15.03 8.38 -0.36
C GLY A 3 14.19 9.60 0.07
N VAL A 4 12.94 9.72 -0.38
CA VAL A 4 12.02 10.76 0.13
C VAL A 4 11.64 10.43 1.58
N ARG A 5 11.82 11.40 2.48
CA ARG A 5 11.50 11.23 3.91
C ARG A 5 10.11 11.77 4.22
N GLY A 6 9.29 10.97 4.89
CA GLY A 6 8.08 11.44 5.54
C GLY A 6 8.40 11.99 6.93
N ARG A 7 7.79 13.11 7.33
CA ARG A 7 7.93 13.68 8.68
C ARG A 7 6.55 13.90 9.29
N LEU A 8 6.36 13.41 10.52
CA LEU A 8 5.16 13.73 11.28
C LEU A 8 5.10 15.25 11.51
N VAL A 9 4.01 15.88 11.10
CA VAL A 9 3.77 17.32 11.26
C VAL A 9 2.58 17.55 12.20
N PRO A 10 2.61 18.62 13.02
CA PRO A 10 1.43 19.04 13.76
C PRO A 10 0.36 19.56 12.78
N ALA A 11 -0.92 19.28 13.08
CA ALA A 11 -2.08 19.82 12.38
C ALA A 11 -2.06 21.38 12.37
N PRO A 12 -2.71 22.06 11.40
CA PRO A 12 -3.59 21.51 10.36
C PRO A 12 -2.99 21.45 8.94
N GLU A 13 -1.84 22.07 8.69
CA GLU A 13 -1.33 22.27 7.33
C GLU A 13 0.04 21.62 7.11
N PRO A 14 0.19 20.71 6.12
CA PRO A 14 1.48 20.24 5.69
C PRO A 14 2.28 21.42 5.11
N ARG A 15 3.36 21.82 5.80
CA ARG A 15 4.25 22.88 5.29
C ARG A 15 5.11 22.34 4.16
N ARG A 16 5.33 23.16 3.13
CA ARG A 16 6.36 22.87 2.13
C ARG A 16 7.72 22.77 2.83
N GLY A 17 8.43 21.69 2.54
CA GLY A 17 9.76 21.43 3.09
C GLY A 17 10.52 20.45 2.21
N ASP A 18 11.67 20.02 2.71
CA ASP A 18 12.51 18.97 2.13
C ASP A 18 11.97 17.54 2.34
N HIS A 19 10.73 17.42 2.84
CA HIS A 19 10.10 16.18 3.25
C HIS A 19 8.62 16.16 2.87
N VAL A 20 8.04 14.97 2.87
CA VAL A 20 6.59 14.77 2.77
C VAL A 20 5.99 14.89 4.17
N GLY A 21 5.07 15.84 4.36
CA GLY A 21 4.33 15.98 5.62
C GLY A 21 3.42 14.77 5.85
N VAL A 22 3.50 14.18 7.03
CA VAL A 22 2.66 13.06 7.46
C VAL A 22 1.78 13.56 8.60
N LEU A 23 0.48 13.43 8.46
CA LEU A 23 -0.51 13.79 9.48
C LEU A 23 -1.26 12.55 9.93
N VAL A 24 -1.50 12.41 11.24
CA VAL A 24 -2.42 11.41 11.77
C VAL A 24 -3.81 12.02 11.77
N ASP A 25 -4.63 11.65 10.80
CA ASP A 25 -6.00 12.15 10.62
C ASP A 25 -6.93 11.00 10.21
N PRO A 26 -7.33 10.13 11.16
CA PRO A 26 -8.13 8.94 10.85
C PRO A 26 -9.49 9.25 10.19
N GLU A 27 -10.07 10.40 10.53
CA GLU A 27 -11.39 10.88 10.08
C GLU A 27 -11.30 11.79 8.84
N GLY A 28 -10.10 12.20 8.42
CA GLY A 28 -9.91 13.10 7.28
C GLY A 28 -10.39 14.53 7.54
N ALA A 29 -10.52 14.94 8.80
CA ALA A 29 -11.08 16.24 9.19
C ALA A 29 -10.24 17.42 8.68
N SER A 30 -8.94 17.22 8.45
CA SER A 30 -8.04 18.24 7.91
C SER A 30 -8.41 18.67 6.48
N LEU A 31 -9.05 17.80 5.69
CA LEU A 31 -9.41 18.09 4.30
C LEU A 31 -10.36 19.30 4.18
N ALA A 32 -11.25 19.48 5.15
CA ALA A 32 -12.19 20.61 5.16
C ALA A 32 -11.49 21.96 5.36
N THR A 33 -10.37 21.98 6.08
CA THR A 33 -9.58 23.21 6.32
C THR A 33 -8.56 23.42 5.22
N TRP A 34 -7.88 22.35 4.79
CA TRP A 34 -6.78 22.44 3.84
C TRP A 34 -7.25 22.61 2.39
N ALA A 35 -8.44 22.10 2.06
CA ALA A 35 -9.07 22.21 0.73
C ALA A 35 -8.10 21.92 -0.43
N PRO A 36 -7.48 20.73 -0.48
CA PRO A 36 -6.48 20.41 -1.50
C PRO A 36 -7.05 20.43 -2.92
N GLU A 37 -6.22 20.83 -3.88
CA GLU A 37 -6.59 20.76 -5.30
C GLU A 37 -6.67 19.32 -5.83
N VAL A 38 -5.90 18.41 -5.22
CA VAL A 38 -5.81 17.00 -5.60
C VAL A 38 -5.82 16.12 -4.36
N ILE A 39 -6.71 15.13 -4.32
CA ILE A 39 -6.68 14.03 -3.36
C ILE A 39 -6.35 12.73 -4.10
N VAL A 40 -5.43 11.96 -3.54
CA VAL A 40 -5.14 10.60 -3.99
C VAL A 40 -5.46 9.65 -2.84
N ASP A 41 -6.53 8.87 -2.98
CA ASP A 41 -6.86 7.86 -1.98
C ASP A 41 -6.08 6.57 -2.23
N ALA A 42 -4.91 6.51 -1.59
CA ALA A 42 -4.02 5.37 -1.60
C ALA A 42 -4.24 4.40 -0.41
N ARG A 43 -5.32 4.55 0.36
CA ARG A 43 -5.60 3.67 1.51
C ARG A 43 -5.90 2.24 1.06
N MET A 44 -6.31 2.06 -0.21
CA MET A 44 -6.66 0.77 -0.80
C MET A 44 -7.56 -0.05 0.12
N ARG A 45 -8.59 0.60 0.68
CA ARG A 45 -9.59 -0.07 1.50
C ARG A 45 -10.26 -1.11 0.62
N LYS A 46 -9.85 -2.37 0.74
CA LYS A 46 -10.33 -3.51 -0.07
C LYS A 46 -11.79 -3.88 0.24
N ARG A 47 -12.59 -2.92 0.70
CA ARG A 47 -13.97 -3.05 1.17
C ARG A 47 -14.75 -1.82 0.72
N PRO A 48 -15.83 -1.99 -0.06
CA PRO A 48 -16.75 -0.90 -0.37
C PRO A 48 -17.70 -0.60 0.81
N PRO A 49 -18.33 0.59 0.84
CA PRO A 49 -18.04 1.74 -0.02
C PRO A 49 -16.78 2.49 0.42
N ALA A 50 -16.11 3.14 -0.52
CA ALA A 50 -15.12 4.15 -0.17
C ALA A 50 -15.85 5.37 0.43
N ASP A 51 -15.30 5.94 1.49
CA ASP A 51 -15.77 7.18 2.14
C ASP A 51 -15.22 8.44 1.46
N THR A 52 -14.43 8.27 0.40
CA THR A 52 -13.93 9.34 -0.46
C THR A 52 -14.97 9.67 -1.54
N SER A 53 -15.14 10.96 -1.84
CA SER A 53 -16.08 11.47 -2.85
C SER A 53 -15.37 12.46 -3.78
N VAL A 54 -15.89 12.56 -5.02
CA VAL A 54 -15.53 13.62 -5.98
C VAL A 54 -15.68 15.04 -5.41
N ASP A 55 -16.54 15.25 -4.43
CA ASP A 55 -16.80 16.58 -3.86
C ASP A 55 -15.67 17.11 -2.95
N GLN A 56 -14.70 16.25 -2.59
CA GLN A 56 -13.67 16.60 -1.61
C GLN A 56 -12.49 17.39 -2.19
N ALA A 57 -12.31 17.40 -3.51
CA ALA A 57 -11.26 18.17 -4.19
C ALA A 57 -11.58 18.32 -5.68
N ARG A 58 -10.91 19.27 -6.34
CA ARG A 58 -11.03 19.49 -7.81
C ARG A 58 -10.62 18.28 -8.64
N LEU A 59 -9.75 17.44 -8.10
CA LEU A 59 -9.38 16.14 -8.64
C LEU A 59 -9.28 15.15 -7.48
N VAL A 60 -9.89 13.98 -7.65
CA VAL A 60 -9.86 12.88 -6.69
C VAL A 60 -9.50 11.63 -7.46
N VAL A 61 -8.40 10.99 -7.08
CA VAL A 61 -7.90 9.77 -7.71
C VAL A 61 -8.01 8.62 -6.72
N GLY A 62 -8.82 7.61 -7.05
CA GLY A 62 -8.94 6.40 -6.25
C GLY A 62 -7.97 5.31 -6.73
N LEU A 63 -7.32 4.59 -5.81
CA LEU A 63 -6.42 3.49 -6.18
C LEU A 63 -7.07 2.13 -5.91
N GLY A 64 -7.37 1.40 -6.99
CA GLY A 64 -7.78 0.01 -6.93
C GLY A 64 -9.23 -0.24 -6.54
N PRO A 65 -9.55 -1.47 -6.07
CA PRO A 65 -10.90 -1.92 -5.81
C PRO A 65 -11.66 -1.03 -4.81
N GLY A 66 -12.96 -0.84 -5.04
CA GLY A 66 -13.84 -0.07 -4.15
C GLY A 66 -14.11 1.37 -4.59
N PHE A 67 -13.40 1.85 -5.62
CA PHE A 67 -13.67 3.16 -6.25
C PHE A 67 -14.45 3.02 -7.55
N ARG A 68 -15.36 3.96 -7.76
CA ARG A 68 -16.15 4.11 -8.98
C ARG A 68 -16.04 5.54 -9.45
N VAL A 69 -15.77 5.70 -10.75
CA VAL A 69 -15.65 7.01 -11.38
C VAL A 69 -16.99 7.74 -11.33
N GLY A 70 -16.95 9.04 -10.99
CA GLY A 70 -18.12 9.92 -10.86
C GLY A 70 -18.87 9.77 -9.54
N VAL A 71 -18.48 8.83 -8.68
CA VAL A 71 -19.05 8.66 -7.34
C VAL A 71 -17.98 8.88 -6.29
N HIS A 72 -16.98 8.01 -6.27
CA HIS A 72 -15.93 8.03 -5.24
C HIS A 72 -14.69 8.82 -5.68
N ALA A 73 -14.46 8.91 -6.99
CA ALA A 73 -13.29 9.54 -7.56
C ALA A 73 -13.58 10.05 -8.98
N HIS A 74 -12.79 11.02 -9.45
CA HIS A 74 -12.82 11.52 -10.82
C HIS A 74 -12.07 10.58 -11.79
N ALA A 75 -11.05 9.90 -11.27
CA ALA A 75 -10.30 8.88 -11.98
C ALA A 75 -9.97 7.72 -11.03
N VAL A 76 -9.91 6.50 -11.55
CA VAL A 76 -9.51 5.33 -10.77
C VAL A 76 -8.28 4.69 -11.42
N VAL A 77 -7.24 4.41 -10.64
CA VAL A 77 -6.04 3.71 -11.14
C VAL A 77 -6.15 2.23 -10.81
N GLU A 78 -6.01 1.37 -11.83
CA GLU A 78 -6.02 -0.08 -11.65
C GLU A 78 -4.77 -0.55 -10.88
N THR A 79 -4.97 -1.43 -9.90
CA THR A 79 -3.91 -1.95 -9.03
C THR A 79 -3.78 -3.47 -9.06
N ALA A 80 -4.67 -4.18 -9.75
CA ALA A 80 -4.55 -5.60 -10.03
C ALA A 80 -3.35 -5.85 -10.95
N ARG A 81 -2.56 -6.88 -10.65
CA ARG A 81 -1.49 -7.28 -11.56
C ARG A 81 -2.12 -7.89 -12.81
N GLY A 82 -1.67 -7.44 -13.98
CA GLY A 82 -2.25 -7.83 -15.26
C GLY A 82 -1.93 -6.79 -16.33
N HIS A 83 -2.62 -6.88 -17.46
CA HIS A 83 -2.39 -6.01 -18.61
C HIS A 83 -2.77 -4.55 -18.34
N ASP A 84 -3.70 -4.32 -17.42
CA ASP A 84 -4.21 -2.99 -17.09
C ASP A 84 -3.57 -2.38 -15.83
N LEU A 85 -2.54 -3.00 -15.26
CA LEU A 85 -1.88 -2.47 -14.06
C LEU A 85 -1.38 -1.04 -14.28
N GLY A 86 -1.85 -0.09 -13.46
CA GLY A 86 -1.50 1.33 -13.55
C GLY A 86 -2.34 2.13 -14.55
N ARG A 87 -3.24 1.49 -15.31
CA ARG A 87 -4.15 2.19 -16.23
C ARG A 87 -5.06 3.15 -15.47
N VAL A 88 -5.23 4.35 -16.01
CA VAL A 88 -6.22 5.32 -15.54
C VAL A 88 -7.58 5.01 -16.18
N LEU A 89 -8.56 4.77 -15.33
CA LEU A 89 -9.96 4.59 -15.69
C LEU A 89 -10.69 5.92 -15.51
N TRP A 90 -11.25 6.42 -16.61
CA TRP A 90 -12.07 7.64 -16.66
C TRP A 90 -13.58 7.35 -16.67
N SER A 91 -13.94 6.07 -16.56
CA SER A 91 -15.31 5.58 -16.40
C SER A 91 -15.29 4.20 -15.74
N GLY A 92 -16.36 3.81 -15.07
CA GLY A 92 -16.47 2.48 -14.45
C GLY A 92 -15.76 2.39 -13.10
N GLU A 93 -15.21 1.20 -12.80
CA GLU A 93 -14.57 0.87 -11.53
C GLU A 93 -13.37 -0.07 -11.75
N ALA A 94 -12.43 -0.09 -10.81
CA ALA A 94 -11.30 -1.02 -10.85
C ALA A 94 -11.75 -2.47 -10.64
N ALA A 95 -10.92 -3.42 -11.06
CA ALA A 95 -11.15 -4.84 -10.82
C ALA A 95 -11.37 -5.14 -9.33
N PRO A 96 -12.26 -6.09 -8.99
CA PRO A 96 -12.53 -6.44 -7.59
C PRO A 96 -11.30 -7.08 -6.94
N ASN A 97 -11.18 -6.89 -5.62
CA ASN A 97 -10.14 -7.56 -4.85
C ASN A 97 -10.37 -9.08 -4.83
N THR A 98 -9.45 -9.85 -5.42
CA THR A 98 -9.53 -11.32 -5.46
C THR A 98 -9.22 -11.98 -4.12
N GLY A 99 -8.64 -11.24 -3.17
CA GLY A 99 -8.15 -11.80 -1.90
C GLY A 99 -6.84 -12.57 -2.01
N VAL A 100 -6.46 -13.01 -3.21
CA VAL A 100 -5.25 -13.80 -3.47
C VAL A 100 -4.04 -12.88 -3.71
N PRO A 101 -2.93 -13.04 -3.00
CA PRO A 101 -1.67 -12.36 -3.28
C PRO A 101 -1.20 -12.61 -4.71
N GLY A 102 -0.69 -11.55 -5.34
CA GLY A 102 -0.03 -11.68 -6.64
C GLY A 102 1.18 -12.63 -6.54
N GLU A 103 1.37 -13.41 -7.60
CA GLU A 103 2.46 -14.37 -7.73
C GLU A 103 3.81 -13.67 -7.79
N ILE A 104 4.78 -14.21 -7.06
CA ILE A 104 6.18 -13.79 -7.08
C ILE A 104 7.04 -15.04 -7.05
N GLY A 105 7.90 -15.22 -8.07
CA GLY A 105 8.80 -16.37 -8.15
C GLY A 105 8.09 -17.73 -8.11
N GLY A 106 6.86 -17.82 -8.64
CA GLY A 106 6.05 -19.04 -8.65
C GLY A 106 5.21 -19.29 -7.39
N TYR A 107 5.30 -18.43 -6.37
CA TYR A 107 4.57 -18.58 -5.11
C TYR A 107 3.53 -17.47 -4.90
N ARG A 108 2.44 -17.76 -4.18
CA ARG A 108 1.34 -16.82 -3.91
C ARG A 108 1.08 -16.65 -2.43
N GLU A 109 0.32 -17.55 -1.82
CA GLU A 109 -0.04 -17.49 -0.40
C GLU A 109 1.09 -18.00 0.50
N GLU A 110 1.89 -18.94 0.00
CA GLU A 110 3.00 -19.60 0.70
C GLU A 110 4.09 -18.60 1.10
N ARG A 111 4.18 -17.48 0.37
CA ARG A 111 5.14 -16.42 0.66
C ARG A 111 4.69 -15.51 1.80
N VAL A 112 3.43 -15.58 2.23
CA VAL A 112 2.85 -14.70 3.24
C VAL A 112 3.04 -15.30 4.63
N LEU A 113 3.66 -14.54 5.53
CA LEU A 113 3.77 -14.91 6.94
C LEU A 113 2.46 -14.57 7.64
N ARG A 114 1.84 -15.57 8.30
CA ARG A 114 0.57 -15.41 9.00
C ARG A 114 0.70 -15.78 10.48
N ALA A 115 -0.01 -15.06 11.32
CA ALA A 115 -0.05 -15.34 12.76
C ALA A 115 -0.73 -16.70 13.02
N PRO A 116 -0.09 -17.63 13.73
CA PRO A 116 -0.67 -18.95 14.01
C PRO A 116 -1.77 -18.87 15.08
N ALA A 117 -1.75 -17.84 15.92
CA ALA A 117 -2.70 -17.58 16.98
C ALA A 117 -2.89 -16.07 17.16
N ALA A 118 -3.84 -15.66 17.99
CA ALA A 118 -3.89 -14.29 18.50
C ALA A 118 -2.84 -14.10 19.60
N GLY A 119 -2.28 -12.89 19.72
CA GLY A 119 -1.27 -12.58 20.74
C GLY A 119 -0.32 -11.46 20.34
N VAL A 120 0.76 -11.29 21.10
CA VAL A 120 1.78 -10.26 20.82
C VAL A 120 2.82 -10.79 19.82
N TRP A 121 2.97 -10.08 18.70
CA TRP A 121 3.96 -10.38 17.68
C TRP A 121 5.39 -9.98 18.09
N LYS A 122 6.32 -10.92 18.05
CA LYS A 122 7.75 -10.75 18.33
C LYS A 122 8.58 -11.25 17.15
N PRO A 123 8.97 -10.39 16.20
CA PRO A 123 9.81 -10.78 15.08
C PRO A 123 11.22 -11.18 15.55
N ALA A 124 11.79 -12.20 14.94
CA ALA A 124 13.19 -12.62 15.10
C ALA A 124 14.04 -12.35 13.85
N ALA A 125 13.40 -12.14 12.69
CA ALA A 125 14.02 -11.68 11.45
C ALA A 125 13.76 -10.19 11.20
N ALA A 126 14.53 -9.57 10.32
CA ALA A 126 14.32 -8.22 9.80
C ALA A 126 14.10 -8.21 8.29
N ILE A 127 13.55 -7.11 7.77
CA ILE A 127 13.44 -6.89 6.33
C ILE A 127 14.84 -6.91 5.71
N GLY A 128 15.00 -7.69 4.65
CA GLY A 128 16.25 -7.94 3.95
C GLY A 128 16.99 -9.20 4.40
N ASP A 129 16.58 -9.85 5.48
CA ASP A 129 17.25 -11.06 5.96
C ASP A 129 16.91 -12.27 5.09
N PRO A 130 17.90 -13.13 4.77
CA PRO A 130 17.64 -14.39 4.10
C PRO A 130 17.00 -15.38 5.07
N VAL A 131 16.07 -16.19 4.57
CA VAL A 131 15.39 -17.24 5.33
C VAL A 131 15.27 -18.51 4.50
N ALA A 132 15.42 -19.66 5.15
CA ALA A 132 15.11 -20.96 4.57
C ALA A 132 13.64 -21.33 4.79
N ALA A 133 13.09 -22.21 3.95
CA ALA A 133 11.80 -22.82 4.23
C ALA A 133 11.89 -23.64 5.54
N GLY A 134 10.87 -23.51 6.39
CA GLY A 134 10.84 -24.08 7.74
C GLY A 134 11.57 -23.26 8.81
N GLN A 135 12.29 -22.21 8.44
CA GLN A 135 12.98 -21.36 9.41
C GLN A 135 11.99 -20.52 10.22
N GLU A 136 12.20 -20.45 11.54
CA GLU A 136 11.46 -19.54 12.42
C GLU A 136 11.85 -18.08 12.13
N VAL A 137 10.85 -17.23 11.92
CA VAL A 137 11.01 -15.79 11.63
C VAL A 137 10.52 -14.89 12.78
N GLY A 138 9.96 -15.49 13.83
CA GLY A 138 9.48 -14.82 15.03
C GLY A 138 8.44 -15.67 15.75
N ARG A 139 7.78 -15.07 16.75
CA ARG A 139 6.77 -15.74 17.57
C ARG A 139 5.55 -14.86 17.85
N VAL A 140 4.38 -15.48 17.98
CA VAL A 140 3.18 -14.85 18.54
C VAL A 140 2.88 -15.53 19.87
N ASP A 141 3.01 -14.80 20.98
CA ASP A 141 2.88 -15.34 22.36
C ASP A 141 3.58 -16.68 22.58
N GLY A 142 4.82 -16.78 22.09
CA GLY A 142 5.65 -17.97 22.22
C GLY A 142 5.45 -19.02 21.13
N THR A 143 4.36 -18.95 20.36
CA THR A 143 4.09 -19.87 19.24
C THR A 143 4.96 -19.49 18.02
N PRO A 144 5.78 -20.41 17.47
CA PRO A 144 6.65 -20.12 16.32
C PRO A 144 5.88 -19.72 15.07
N VAL A 145 6.38 -18.71 14.37
CA VAL A 145 6.00 -18.36 13.01
C VAL A 145 7.13 -18.79 12.10
N VAL A 146 6.84 -19.67 11.14
CA VAL A 146 7.84 -20.24 10.23
C VAL A 146 7.60 -19.77 8.79
N ALA A 147 8.68 -19.57 8.04
CA ALA A 147 8.60 -19.29 6.61
C ALA A 147 8.24 -20.58 5.84
N ALA A 148 7.18 -20.58 5.04
CA ALA A 148 6.83 -21.75 4.22
C ALA A 148 7.69 -21.86 2.95
N VAL A 149 8.34 -20.78 2.54
CA VAL A 149 9.24 -20.71 1.38
C VAL A 149 10.57 -20.07 1.77
N GLY A 150 11.65 -20.47 1.10
CA GLY A 150 12.95 -19.81 1.23
C GLY A 150 13.02 -18.53 0.39
N GLY A 151 13.86 -17.59 0.79
CA GLY A 151 14.03 -16.31 0.09
C GLY A 151 14.56 -15.22 1.00
N VAL A 152 14.06 -13.99 0.82
CA VAL A 152 14.38 -12.83 1.66
C VAL A 152 13.11 -12.26 2.28
N VAL A 153 13.12 -11.94 3.57
CA VAL A 153 12.00 -11.24 4.23
C VAL A 153 11.85 -9.85 3.60
N ARG A 154 10.73 -9.59 2.94
CA ARG A 154 10.49 -8.34 2.20
C ARG A 154 9.54 -7.39 2.91
N GLY A 155 8.52 -7.95 3.57
CA GLY A 155 7.58 -7.21 4.40
C GLY A 155 7.55 -7.79 5.80
N LEU A 156 7.50 -6.95 6.83
CA LEU A 156 7.40 -7.39 8.21
C LEU A 156 6.65 -6.38 9.06
N LEU A 157 5.66 -6.86 9.80
CA LEU A 157 4.91 -6.10 10.77
C LEU A 157 5.83 -5.75 11.94
N ARG A 158 5.71 -4.52 12.44
CA ARG A 158 6.46 -4.05 13.61
C ARG A 158 6.15 -4.94 14.82
N GLY A 159 7.18 -5.34 15.56
CA GLY A 159 7.03 -6.10 16.79
C GLY A 159 6.34 -5.31 17.91
N GLY A 160 5.76 -6.04 18.87
CA GLY A 160 5.05 -5.51 20.02
C GLY A 160 3.57 -5.20 19.78
N LEU A 161 3.06 -5.47 18.58
CA LEU A 161 1.64 -5.29 18.25
C LEU A 161 0.84 -6.55 18.60
N GLU A 162 -0.39 -6.35 19.08
CA GLU A 162 -1.38 -7.42 19.15
C GLU A 162 -1.87 -7.78 17.75
N VAL A 163 -1.92 -9.07 17.46
CA VAL A 163 -2.37 -9.63 16.18
C VAL A 163 -3.44 -10.68 16.41
N ARG A 164 -4.27 -10.91 15.39
CA ARG A 164 -5.28 -11.99 15.36
C ARG A 164 -4.74 -13.21 14.65
N ALA A 165 -5.30 -14.39 14.95
CA ALA A 165 -5.00 -15.60 14.19
C ALA A 165 -5.27 -15.38 12.68
N GLY A 166 -4.33 -15.82 11.83
CA GLY A 166 -4.37 -15.67 10.38
C GLY A 166 -3.97 -14.28 9.85
N GLU A 167 -3.75 -13.30 10.74
CA GLU A 167 -3.35 -11.95 10.36
C GLU A 167 -1.98 -11.94 9.68
N LYS A 168 -1.81 -11.09 8.66
CA LYS A 168 -0.56 -11.00 7.91
C LYS A 168 0.50 -10.34 8.78
N LEU A 169 1.57 -11.08 9.07
CA LEU A 169 2.75 -10.60 9.80
C LEU A 169 3.85 -10.11 8.87
N GLY A 170 3.84 -10.50 7.60
CA GLY A 170 4.91 -10.17 6.67
C GLY A 170 4.83 -10.98 5.39
N ASP A 171 5.87 -10.91 4.58
CA ASP A 171 6.05 -11.77 3.42
C ASP A 171 7.52 -11.97 3.05
N VAL A 172 7.81 -13.16 2.53
CA VAL A 172 9.09 -13.57 1.96
C VAL A 172 9.03 -13.35 0.44
N ASP A 173 10.10 -12.84 -0.14
CA ASP A 173 10.32 -12.80 -1.57
C ASP A 173 11.18 -14.01 -2.00
N PRO A 174 10.60 -15.01 -2.66
CA PRO A 174 11.30 -16.24 -3.02
C PRO A 174 12.39 -16.06 -4.07
N ARG A 175 12.46 -14.89 -4.71
CA ARG A 175 13.56 -14.56 -5.65
C ARG A 175 14.88 -14.32 -4.93
N GLY A 176 14.86 -14.14 -3.60
CA GLY A 176 16.07 -14.04 -2.78
C GLY A 176 16.89 -12.76 -2.97
N GLU A 177 16.34 -11.76 -3.66
CA GLU A 177 17.08 -10.55 -4.00
C GLU A 177 16.85 -9.44 -2.96
N ARG A 178 17.83 -9.24 -2.07
CA ARG A 178 17.76 -8.26 -0.98
C ARG A 178 17.54 -6.83 -1.47
N ARG A 179 18.11 -6.43 -2.60
CA ARG A 179 17.95 -5.06 -3.13
C ARG A 179 16.48 -4.71 -3.37
N HIS A 180 15.64 -5.69 -3.72
CA HIS A 180 14.21 -5.48 -3.97
C HIS A 180 13.44 -5.05 -2.71
N CYS A 181 13.99 -5.24 -1.51
CA CYS A 181 13.39 -4.77 -0.26
C CYS A 181 13.50 -3.25 -0.11
N PHE A 182 14.45 -2.62 -0.79
CA PHE A 182 14.79 -1.20 -0.63
C PHE A 182 14.55 -0.38 -1.89
N THR A 183 14.08 -1.01 -2.97
CA THR A 183 13.71 -0.34 -4.21
C THR A 183 12.20 -0.32 -4.44
N VAL A 184 11.71 0.70 -5.13
CA VAL A 184 10.29 0.79 -5.49
C VAL A 184 9.93 -0.34 -6.47
N SER A 185 8.87 -1.09 -6.16
CA SER A 185 8.43 -2.20 -7.04
C SER A 185 7.92 -1.71 -8.40
N ASP A 186 8.02 -2.57 -9.40
CA ASP A 186 7.35 -2.46 -10.70
C ASP A 186 5.89 -2.01 -10.58
N LYS A 187 5.15 -2.66 -9.68
CA LYS A 187 3.74 -2.39 -9.42
C LYS A 187 3.53 -0.99 -8.87
N ALA A 188 4.33 -0.59 -7.89
CA ALA A 188 4.22 0.74 -7.28
C ALA A 188 4.56 1.84 -8.29
N ASN A 189 5.56 1.61 -9.15
CA ASN A 189 5.90 2.54 -10.24
C ASN A 189 4.76 2.66 -11.26
N ALA A 190 4.15 1.55 -11.69
CA ALA A 190 3.02 1.59 -12.61
C ALA A 190 1.82 2.35 -12.03
N VAL A 191 1.46 2.08 -10.78
CA VAL A 191 0.35 2.79 -10.10
C VAL A 191 0.67 4.27 -9.92
N ALA A 192 1.89 4.62 -9.51
CA ALA A 192 2.31 6.02 -9.38
C ALA A 192 2.33 6.75 -10.73
N GLY A 193 2.70 6.05 -11.81
CA GLY A 193 2.61 6.56 -13.19
C GLY A 193 1.18 6.91 -13.57
N GLY A 194 0.21 6.02 -13.30
CA GLY A 194 -1.21 6.30 -13.53
C GLY A 194 -1.74 7.48 -12.71
N VAL A 195 -1.30 7.61 -11.45
CA VAL A 195 -1.64 8.80 -10.64
C VAL A 195 -1.11 10.08 -11.27
N LEU A 196 0.16 10.08 -11.68
CA LEU A 196 0.77 11.23 -12.34
C LEU A 196 0.04 11.57 -13.65
N GLU A 197 -0.28 10.57 -14.47
CA GLU A 197 -1.07 10.74 -15.69
C GLU A 197 -2.42 11.41 -15.41
N ALA A 198 -3.17 10.92 -14.41
CA ALA A 198 -4.45 11.50 -14.04
C ALA A 198 -4.34 12.97 -13.61
N VAL A 199 -3.29 13.30 -12.85
CA VAL A 199 -3.02 14.68 -12.42
C VAL A 199 -2.68 15.57 -13.61
N LEU A 200 -1.78 15.13 -14.50
CA LEU A 200 -1.33 15.92 -15.65
C LEU A 200 -2.43 16.09 -16.72
N ALA A 201 -3.33 15.11 -16.85
CA ALA A 201 -4.50 15.24 -17.72
C ALA A 201 -5.45 16.36 -17.24
N ARG A 202 -5.53 16.59 -15.91
CA ARG A 202 -6.38 17.64 -15.31
C ARG A 202 -5.68 19.00 -15.21
N TYR A 203 -4.37 18.98 -14.99
CA TYR A 203 -3.50 20.14 -14.82
C TYR A 203 -2.32 20.08 -15.81
N PRO A 204 -2.57 20.33 -17.10
CA PRO A 204 -1.51 20.30 -18.10
C PRO A 204 -0.47 21.41 -17.84
N TRP A 205 0.81 21.07 -18.01
CA TRP A 205 1.93 21.99 -17.88
C TRP A 205 1.75 23.20 -18.82
N GLY A 206 1.92 24.42 -18.30
CA GLY A 206 1.80 25.66 -19.08
C GLY A 206 0.42 26.30 -19.09
N SER A 207 -0.53 25.78 -18.31
CA SER A 207 -1.87 26.36 -18.14
C SER A 207 -1.89 27.33 -16.96
N SER A 208 -1.31 28.51 -17.13
CA SER A 208 -1.43 29.65 -16.20
C SER A 208 -1.76 30.91 -16.98
#